data_AF-A0A2U8WA02-F1
#
_entry.id   AF-A0A2U8WA02-F1
#
_cell.length_a   1.000
_cell.length_b   1.000
_cell.length_c   1.000
_cell.angle_alpha   90.00
_cell.angle_beta   90.00
_cell.angle_gamma   90.00
#
_symmetry.space_group_name_H-M   'P 1'
#
loop_
_entity.id
_entity.type
_entity.pdbx_description
1 polymer ?
#
loop_
_entity_poly.entity_id
_entity_poly.type
_entity_poly.pdbx_seq_one_letter_code
_entity_poly.pdbx_strand_id
1 'polypeptide(L)'
;MRRRASYAIEPLGQGATHLVRHGGTKAAILFAPMGPGEPYQLYPHPDTYRSLTFEGLPAPLRPEFMAFPTLEAVRAFLGLAVSEPDHAEMALAA
;
A
#
# COMPACT_ATOMS: atom_id res chain seq x y z
N MET A 1 -8.09 -17.51 18.68
CA MET A 1 -6.97 -16.70 18.15
C MET A 1 -7.52 -15.71 17.13
N ARG A 2 -7.77 -14.44 17.48
CA ARG A 2 -8.10 -13.44 16.46
C ARG A 2 -6.83 -13.19 15.67
N ARG A 3 -6.71 -13.73 14.44
CA ARG A 3 -5.64 -13.31 13.53
C ARG A 3 -5.75 -11.80 13.42
N ARG A 4 -4.75 -11.05 13.89
CA ARG A 4 -4.61 -9.63 13.55
C ARG A 4 -4.68 -9.59 12.03
N ALA A 5 -5.69 -8.92 11.49
CA ALA A 5 -5.75 -8.71 10.06
C ALA A 5 -4.51 -7.88 9.70
N SER A 6 -3.68 -8.44 8.83
CA SER A 6 -2.51 -7.75 8.29
C SER A 6 -2.90 -7.14 6.95
N TYR A 7 -2.24 -6.03 6.61
CA TYR A 7 -2.35 -5.48 5.27
C TYR A 7 -1.62 -6.38 4.26
N ALA A 8 -1.96 -6.25 2.99
CA ALA A 8 -1.24 -6.83 1.85
C ALA A 8 -1.40 -5.91 0.63
N ILE A 9 -0.37 -5.83 -0.22
CA ILE A 9 -0.40 -5.11 -1.50
C ILE A 9 -0.35 -6.16 -2.62
N GLU A 10 -1.35 -6.16 -3.49
CA GLU A 10 -1.51 -7.10 -4.59
C GLU A 10 -1.54 -6.34 -5.93
N PRO A 11 -0.81 -6.76 -6.97
CA PRO A 11 -0.89 -6.10 -8.27
C PRO A 11 -2.28 -6.26 -8.89
N LEU A 12 -2.82 -5.18 -9.46
CA LEU A 12 -4.13 -5.19 -10.11
C LEU A 12 -3.93 -5.28 -11.63
N GLY A 13 -3.84 -6.51 -12.15
CA GLY A 13 -3.62 -6.75 -13.57
C GLY A 13 -2.19 -6.44 -14.04
N GLN A 14 -2.04 -5.96 -15.28
CA GLN A 14 -0.73 -5.61 -15.86
C GLN A 14 -0.35 -4.12 -15.71
N GLY A 15 -1.11 -3.36 -14.91
CA GLY A 15 -0.90 -1.92 -14.74
C GLY A 15 -0.03 -1.57 -13.53
N ALA A 16 0.24 -0.27 -13.37
CA ALA A 16 0.97 0.30 -12.23
C ALA A 16 0.09 0.49 -10.97
N THR A 17 -1.09 -0.14 -10.96
CA THR A 17 -2.08 -0.04 -9.90
C THR A 17 -2.06 -1.31 -9.06
N HIS A 18 -2.14 -1.14 -7.74
CA HIS A 18 -2.13 -2.24 -6.78
C HIS A 18 -3.36 -2.14 -5.87
N LEU A 19 -3.93 -3.28 -5.51
CA LEU A 19 -4.98 -3.42 -4.51
C LEU A 19 -4.33 -3.60 -3.14
N VAL A 20 -4.75 -2.79 -2.17
CA VAL A 20 -4.38 -2.97 -0.77
C VAL A 20 -5.51 -3.68 -0.05
N ARG A 21 -5.23 -4.85 0.52
CA ARG A 21 -6.18 -5.62 1.32
C ARG A 21 -5.87 -5.49 2.80
N HIS A 22 -6.90 -5.57 3.63
CA HIS A 22 -6.78 -5.76 5.08
C HIS A 22 -7.54 -7.04 5.44
N GLY A 23 -6.82 -8.15 5.60
CA GLY A 23 -7.43 -9.48 5.64
C GLY A 23 -8.30 -9.75 4.40
N GLY A 24 -9.59 -10.04 4.61
CA GLY A 24 -10.54 -10.32 3.53
C GLY A 24 -11.07 -9.08 2.78
N THR A 25 -10.78 -7.87 3.27
CA THR A 25 -11.41 -6.63 2.79
C THR A 25 -10.52 -5.88 1.82
N LYS A 26 -11.10 -5.35 0.73
CA LYS A 26 -10.42 -4.41 -0.18
C LYS A 26 -10.32 -3.05 0.51
N ALA A 27 -9.16 -2.72 1.07
CA ALA A 27 -9.03 -1.56 1.93
C ALA A 27 -8.68 -0.29 1.12
N ALA A 28 -7.73 -0.36 0.20
CA ALA A 28 -7.32 0.80 -0.59
C ALA A 28 -6.86 0.40 -1.99
N ILE A 29 -6.68 1.38 -2.86
CA ILE A 29 -6.04 1.28 -4.16
C ILE A 29 -4.79 2.14 -4.11
N LEU A 30 -3.65 1.53 -4.47
CA LEU A 30 -2.35 2.18 -4.56
C LEU A 30 -2.01 2.42 -6.02
N PHE A 31 -1.72 3.65 -6.37
CA PHE A 31 -1.26 4.07 -7.68
C PHE A 31 0.24 4.36 -7.61
N ALA A 32 1.01 3.71 -8.49
CA ALA A 32 2.40 4.08 -8.68
C ALA A 32 2.52 5.48 -9.33
N PRO A 33 3.66 6.15 -9.16
CA PRO A 33 3.99 7.39 -9.86
C PRO A 33 3.79 7.26 -11.38
N MET A 34 3.21 8.27 -12.04
CA MET A 34 3.10 8.30 -13.50
C MET A 34 4.38 8.85 -14.15
N GLY A 35 5.22 9.55 -13.37
CA GLY A 35 6.50 10.08 -13.80
C GLY A 35 7.58 10.08 -12.72
N PRO A 36 8.86 10.31 -13.10
CA PRO A 36 9.96 10.41 -12.15
C PRO A 36 9.74 11.55 -11.15
N GLY A 37 9.84 11.26 -9.85
CA GLY A 37 9.67 12.25 -8.78
C GLY A 37 8.22 12.49 -8.35
N GLU A 38 7.24 11.86 -9.00
CA GLU A 38 5.85 11.88 -8.52
C GLU A 38 5.67 10.93 -7.33
N PRO A 39 4.74 11.25 -6.41
CA PRO A 39 4.47 10.38 -5.27
C PRO A 39 3.57 9.20 -5.66
N TYR A 40 3.71 8.11 -4.91
CA TYR A 40 2.70 7.06 -4.82
C TYR A 40 1.43 7.61 -4.19
N GLN A 41 0.27 7.26 -4.75
CA GLN A 41 -1.02 7.72 -4.24
C GLN A 41 -1.83 6.56 -3.68
N LEU A 42 -2.29 6.67 -2.43
CA LEU A 42 -3.05 5.66 -1.74
C LEU A 42 -4.47 6.17 -1.45
N TYR A 43 -5.47 5.56 -2.09
CA TYR A 43 -6.87 5.96 -1.96
C TYR A 43 -7.73 4.87 -1.31
N PRO A 44 -8.63 5.20 -0.37
CA PRO A 44 -9.57 4.23 0.18
C PRO A 44 -10.42 3.57 -0.92
N HIS A 45 -10.67 2.27 -0.80
CA HIS A 45 -11.38 1.54 -1.85
C HIS A 45 -12.85 1.99 -1.92
N PRO A 46 -13.34 2.50 -3.07
CA PRO A 46 -14.65 3.13 -3.17
C PRO A 46 -15.79 2.15 -2.90
N ASP A 47 -15.65 0.87 -3.27
CA ASP A 47 -16.70 -0.13 -2.98
C ASP A 47 -16.82 -0.48 -1.50
N THR A 48 -15.74 -0.38 -0.74
CA THR A 48 -15.71 -0.75 0.68
C THR A 48 -16.15 0.42 1.55
N TYR A 49 -15.90 1.64 1.09
CA TYR A 49 -16.12 2.87 1.85
C TYR A 49 -17.03 3.86 1.12
N ARG A 50 -18.08 3.35 0.45
CA ARG A 50 -19.03 4.11 -0.38
C ARG A 50 -19.65 5.36 0.27
N SER A 51 -19.59 5.49 1.59
CA SER A 51 -20.28 6.55 2.34
C SER A 51 -19.52 7.02 3.59
N LEU A 52 -18.24 6.69 3.74
CA LEU A 52 -17.52 7.10 4.94
C LEU A 52 -17.02 8.54 4.81
N THR A 53 -17.37 9.35 5.79
CA THR A 53 -16.60 10.54 6.15
C THR A 53 -15.21 10.11 6.61
N PHE A 54 -14.23 11.01 6.55
CA PHE A 54 -12.83 10.70 6.86
C PHE A 54 -12.58 10.03 8.23
N GLU A 55 -13.43 10.26 9.23
CA GLU A 55 -13.38 9.61 10.55
C GLU A 55 -13.74 8.13 10.53
N GLY A 56 -14.56 7.70 9.56
CA GLY A 56 -15.04 6.33 9.45
C GLY A 56 -14.01 5.35 8.89
N LEU A 57 -12.88 5.84 8.38
CA LEU A 57 -11.85 5.01 7.78
C LEU A 57 -11.05 4.26 8.87
N PRO A 58 -10.81 2.95 8.70
CA PRO A 58 -10.00 2.21 9.66
C PRO A 58 -8.55 2.69 9.59
N ALA A 59 -7.88 2.76 10.74
CA ALA A 59 -6.45 3.04 10.78
C ALA A 59 -5.68 1.97 9.96
N PRO A 60 -4.68 2.36 9.15
CA PRO A 60 -4.07 3.68 9.03
C PRO A 60 -4.69 4.58 7.96
N LEU A 61 -5.74 4.16 7.24
CA LEU A 61 -6.32 4.86 6.07
C LEU A 61 -7.07 6.18 6.36
N ARG A 62 -6.68 6.91 7.40
CA ARG A 62 -7.22 8.23 7.79
C ARG A 62 -6.60 9.34 6.91
N PRO A 63 -7.23 10.53 6.79
CA PRO A 63 -6.93 11.51 5.72
C PRO A 63 -5.55 12.17 5.77
N GLU A 64 -4.81 12.00 6.86
CA GLU A 64 -3.47 12.56 6.98
C GLU A 64 -2.52 11.74 6.10
N PHE A 65 -2.31 12.26 4.87
CA PHE A 65 -1.34 11.82 3.86
C PHE A 65 -1.77 10.62 2.97
N MET A 66 -2.26 10.95 1.76
CA MET A 66 -2.49 9.99 0.67
C MET A 66 -1.34 9.93 -0.36
N ALA A 67 -0.33 10.78 -0.21
CA ALA A 67 0.82 10.85 -1.10
C ALA A 67 2.08 10.38 -0.37
N PHE A 68 2.80 9.42 -0.95
CA PHE A 68 3.99 8.81 -0.39
C PHE A 68 5.17 8.96 -1.36
N PRO A 69 6.37 9.33 -0.89
CA PRO A 69 7.52 9.52 -1.77
C PRO A 69 8.03 8.20 -2.36
N THR A 70 7.81 7.08 -1.68
CA THR A 70 8.32 5.75 -2.08
C THR A 70 7.33 4.65 -1.73
N LEU A 71 7.45 3.49 -2.41
CA LEU A 71 6.69 2.28 -2.06
C LEU A 71 7.01 1.80 -0.63
N GLU A 72 8.25 1.98 -0.17
CA GLU A 72 8.65 1.64 1.20
C GLU A 72 7.89 2.49 2.24
N ALA A 73 7.69 3.78 1.96
CA ALA A 73 6.89 4.66 2.83
C ALA A 73 5.43 4.17 2.91
N VAL A 74 4.86 3.67 1.81
CA VAL A 74 3.53 3.04 1.80
C VAL A 74 3.54 1.76 2.65
N ARG A 75 4.56 0.90 2.50
CA ARG A 75 4.68 -0.35 3.27
C ARG A 75 4.79 -0.08 4.77
N ALA A 76 5.64 0.87 5.16
CA ALA A 76 5.80 1.30 6.55
C ALA A 76 4.50 1.84 7.14
N PHE A 77 3.78 2.69 6.38
CA PHE A 77 2.47 3.20 6.78
C PHE A 77 1.43 2.10 7.00
N LEU A 78 1.41 1.07 6.15
CA LEU A 78 0.54 -0.09 6.27
C LEU A 78 0.99 -1.11 7.34
N GLY A 79 2.12 -0.87 8.02
CA GLY A 79 2.70 -1.82 8.98
C GLY A 79 3.17 -3.13 8.33
N LEU A 80 3.51 -3.09 7.04
CA LEU A 80 4.08 -4.21 6.31
C LEU A 80 5.58 -4.26 6.59
N ALA A 81 6.12 -5.48 6.77
CA ALA A 81 7.56 -5.65 6.79
C ALA A 81 8.15 -5.07 5.50
N VAL A 82 9.08 -4.13 5.64
CA VAL A 82 9.91 -3.68 4.53
C VAL A 82 10.78 -4.88 4.18
N SER A 83 10.56 -5.48 3.01
CA SER A 83 11.55 -6.43 2.50
C SER A 83 12.80 -5.61 2.27
N GLU A 84 13.87 -5.91 3.01
CA GLU A 84 15.19 -5.38 2.69
C GLU A 84 15.42 -5.60 1.20
N PRO A 85 15.91 -4.58 0.45
CA PRO A 85 16.26 -4.78 -0.94
C PRO A 85 17.23 -5.95 -0.99
N ASP A 86 16.85 -6.96 -1.78
CA ASP A 86 17.59 -8.20 -1.94
C ASP A 86 18.99 -7.88 -2.49
N HIS A 87 19.94 -7.64 -1.58
CA HIS A 87 21.36 -7.44 -1.88
C HIS A 87 22.02 -8.81 -2.18
N ALA A 88 21.31 -9.75 -2.79
CA ALA A 88 21.86 -11.01 -3.28
C ALA A 88 22.47 -10.89 -4.69
N GLU A 89 22.46 -9.72 -5.34
CA GLU A 89 23.04 -9.53 -6.68
C GLU A 89 24.41 -8.83 -6.67
N MET A 90 25.22 -9.01 -5.62
CA MET A 90 26.64 -8.59 -5.61
C MET A 90 27.62 -9.68 -5.11
N ALA A 91 27.24 -10.96 -5.16
CA ALA A 91 28.10 -12.07 -4.75
C ALA A 91 28.45 -13.07 -5.88
N LEU A 92 28.51 -12.63 -7.15
CA LEU A 92 29.00 -13.47 -8.26
C LEU A 92 30.05 -12.80 -9.17
N ALA A 93 30.91 -11.97 -8.59
CA ALA A 93 32.14 -11.56 -9.28
C ALA A 93 33.33 -11.68 -8.30
N ALA A 94 33.75 -12.93 -8.08
CA ALA A 94 35.06 -13.26 -7.52
C ALA A 94 35.76 -14.23 -8.47
#